data_AF-A0A431WZN8-F1
#
_entry.id   AF-A0A431WZN8-F1
#
_cell.length_a   1.000
_cell.length_b   1.000
_cell.length_c   1.000
_cell.angle_alpha   90.00
_cell.angle_beta   90.00
_cell.angle_gamma   90.00
#
_symmetry.space_group_name_H-M   'P 1'
#
loop_
_entity.id
_entity.type
_entity.pdbx_description
1 polymer ?
#
loop_
_entity_poly.entity_id
_entity_poly.type
_entity_poly.pdbx_seq_one_letter_code
_entity_poly.pdbx_strand_id
1 'polypeptide(L)'
;MRKLLVAVIGMASLSTTAGFDEKVAASFAGKYEVCAKRLGNKPGYKLKAGRLKAEANSIHIDQIGDGGYLKALDKAKKKAWKLSLKKCKKIADRL
;
A
#
# COMPACT_ATOMS: atom_id res chain seq x y z
N MET A 1 -44.41 15.92 -30.52
CA MET A 1 -42.94 16.04 -30.36
C MET A 1 -42.62 16.33 -28.89
N ARG A 2 -42.38 15.30 -28.05
CA ARG A 2 -41.97 15.47 -26.65
C ARG A 2 -40.47 15.23 -26.56
N LYS A 3 -39.70 16.31 -26.33
CA LYS A 3 -38.25 16.24 -26.12
C LYS A 3 -38.00 15.73 -24.71
N LEU A 4 -37.58 14.48 -24.57
CA LEU A 4 -37.10 13.92 -23.31
C LEU A 4 -35.69 14.50 -23.05
N LEU A 5 -35.58 15.43 -22.10
CA LEU A 5 -34.29 15.87 -21.56
C LEU A 5 -33.81 14.78 -20.60
N VAL A 6 -32.90 13.94 -21.08
CA VAL A 6 -32.17 12.97 -20.26
C VAL A 6 -31.20 13.76 -19.38
N ALA A 7 -31.54 13.93 -18.10
CA ALA A 7 -30.64 14.45 -17.10
C ALA A 7 -29.51 13.43 -16.87
N VAL A 8 -28.34 13.70 -17.44
CA VAL A 8 -27.11 12.96 -17.13
C VAL A 8 -26.73 13.35 -15.69
N ILE A 9 -27.15 12.52 -14.74
CA ILE A 9 -26.69 12.59 -13.35
C ILE A 9 -25.19 12.29 -13.40
N GLY A 10 -24.38 13.34 -13.34
CA GLY A 10 -22.94 13.23 -13.21
C GLY A 10 -22.62 12.41 -11.97
N MET A 11 -22.08 11.20 -12.17
CA MET A 11 -21.43 10.44 -11.12
C MET A 11 -20.23 11.25 -10.63
N ALA A 12 -20.45 12.08 -9.62
CA ALA A 12 -19.39 12.61 -8.79
C ALA A 12 -18.66 11.40 -8.22
N SER A 13 -17.51 11.09 -8.80
CA SER A 13 -16.62 10.06 -8.27
C SER A 13 -16.18 10.55 -6.91
N LEU A 14 -16.81 10.04 -5.85
CA LEU A 14 -16.39 10.22 -4.47
C LEU A 14 -14.99 9.61 -4.37
N SER A 15 -14.00 10.41 -4.72
CA SER A 15 -12.59 10.07 -4.57
C SER A 15 -12.32 10.19 -3.08
N THR A 16 -12.49 9.07 -2.37
CA THR A 16 -12.08 8.95 -0.98
C THR A 16 -10.58 9.24 -0.92
N THR A 17 -10.25 10.47 -0.55
CA THR A 17 -8.87 10.92 -0.41
C THR A 17 -8.36 10.37 0.91
N ALA A 18 -7.26 9.61 0.83
CA ALA A 18 -6.76 8.97 2.02
C ALA A 18 -6.41 9.97 3.13
N GLY A 19 -6.81 9.66 4.36
CA GLY A 19 -6.43 10.38 5.57
C GLY A 19 -4.90 10.43 5.75
N PHE A 20 -4.41 11.26 6.65
CA PHE A 20 -2.98 11.31 6.94
C PHE A 20 -2.48 9.97 7.49
N ASP A 21 -3.17 9.39 8.47
CA ASP A 21 -2.83 8.10 9.05
C ASP A 21 -2.85 6.96 8.02
N GLU A 22 -3.89 6.90 7.17
CA GLU A 22 -3.97 5.91 6.09
C GLU A 22 -2.81 6.03 5.10
N LYS A 23 -2.35 7.25 4.78
CA LYS A 23 -1.18 7.47 3.92
C LYS A 23 0.11 6.98 4.59
N VAL A 24 0.23 7.17 5.90
CA VAL A 24 1.37 6.71 6.69
C VAL A 24 1.37 5.19 6.74
N ALA A 25 0.25 4.58 7.12
CA ALA A 25 0.03 3.13 7.12
C ALA A 25 0.37 2.52 5.75
N ALA A 26 -0.19 3.07 4.68
CA ALA A 26 0.07 2.64 3.30
C ALA A 26 1.55 2.76 2.91
N SER A 27 2.24 3.81 3.37
CA SER A 27 3.67 4.02 3.14
C SER A 27 4.52 2.94 3.81
N PHE A 28 4.18 2.54 5.03
CA PHE A 28 4.86 1.46 5.75
C PHE A 28 4.55 0.09 5.15
N ALA A 29 3.28 -0.26 4.98
CA ALA A 29 2.85 -1.52 4.36
C ALA A 29 3.44 -1.70 2.96
N GLY A 30 3.43 -0.66 2.13
CA GLY A 30 4.02 -0.69 0.80
C GLY A 30 5.54 -0.93 0.80
N LYS A 31 6.27 -0.37 1.77
CA LYS A 31 7.71 -0.64 1.95
C LYS A 31 7.95 -2.08 2.42
N TYR A 32 7.19 -2.54 3.40
CA TYR A 32 7.35 -3.86 3.98
C TYR A 32 7.07 -4.96 2.96
N GLU A 33 6.00 -4.86 2.18
CA GLU A 33 5.72 -5.83 1.12
C GLU A 33 6.82 -5.91 0.07
N VAL A 34 7.27 -4.77 -0.45
CA VAL A 34 8.29 -4.73 -1.50
C VAL A 34 9.61 -5.25 -0.96
N CYS A 35 9.99 -4.87 0.25
CA CYS A 35 11.21 -5.35 0.87
C CYS A 35 11.12 -6.84 1.23
N ALA A 36 9.98 -7.33 1.70
CA ALA A 36 9.74 -8.76 1.93
C ALA A 36 9.93 -9.56 0.64
N LYS A 37 9.32 -9.12 -0.47
CA LYS A 37 9.44 -9.78 -1.77
C LYS A 37 10.89 -9.81 -2.26
N ARG A 38 11.62 -8.70 -2.12
CA ARG A 38 13.01 -8.58 -2.61
C ARG A 38 14.02 -9.31 -1.72
N LEU A 39 13.75 -9.42 -0.42
CA LEU A 39 14.60 -10.12 0.54
C LEU A 39 14.27 -11.61 0.64
N GLY A 40 13.04 -12.03 0.34
CA GLY A 40 12.61 -13.43 0.39
C GLY A 40 13.40 -14.33 -0.56
N ASN A 41 13.90 -13.76 -1.67
CA ASN A 41 14.76 -14.46 -2.63
C ASN A 41 16.25 -14.47 -2.22
N LYS A 42 16.62 -13.87 -1.08
CA LYS A 42 18.01 -13.85 -0.62
C LYS A 42 18.25 -14.90 0.48
N PRO A 43 19.34 -15.70 0.36
CA PRO A 43 19.75 -16.59 1.43
C PRO A 43 20.04 -15.79 2.71
N GLY A 44 19.59 -16.31 3.86
CA GLY A 44 19.74 -15.67 5.16
C GLY A 44 18.71 -14.59 5.52
N TYR A 45 17.80 -14.21 4.61
CA TYR A 45 16.80 -13.16 4.87
C TYR A 45 15.35 -13.68 4.87
N LYS A 46 15.12 -14.98 4.71
CA LYS A 46 13.76 -15.58 4.64
C LYS A 46 12.92 -15.26 5.89
N LEU A 47 13.47 -15.43 7.10
CA LEU A 47 12.76 -15.15 8.35
C LEU A 47 12.39 -13.65 8.46
N LYS A 48 13.34 -12.77 8.15
CA LYS A 48 13.11 -11.30 8.17
C LYS A 48 12.10 -10.86 7.11
N ALA A 49 12.14 -11.47 5.93
CA ALA A 49 11.14 -11.26 4.89
C ALA A 49 9.74 -11.74 5.33
N GLY A 50 9.67 -12.86 6.05
CA GLY A 50 8.44 -13.35 6.67
C GLY A 50 7.86 -12.35 7.67
N ARG A 51 8.68 -11.82 8.58
CA ARG A 51 8.27 -10.77 9.54
C ARG A 51 7.74 -9.52 8.85
N LEU A 52 8.46 -9.02 7.84
CA LEU A 52 8.00 -7.89 7.03
C LEU A 52 6.63 -8.14 6.38
N LYS A 53 6.40 -9.36 5.88
CA LYS A 53 5.11 -9.73 5.29
C LYS A 53 4.00 -9.76 6.34
N ALA A 54 4.28 -10.28 7.54
CA ALA A 54 3.33 -10.32 8.65
C ALA A 54 2.96 -8.90 9.13
N GLU A 55 3.95 -8.00 9.23
CA GLU A 55 3.73 -6.61 9.61
C GLU A 55 2.88 -5.86 8.59
N ALA A 56 3.21 -6.02 7.30
CA ALA A 56 2.40 -5.46 6.22
C ALA A 56 0.95 -5.96 6.29
N ASN A 57 0.76 -7.26 6.57
CA ASN A 57 -0.56 -7.87 6.69
C ASN A 57 -1.34 -7.31 7.89
N SER A 58 -0.66 -7.06 9.01
CA SER A 58 -1.28 -6.47 10.20
C SER A 58 -1.79 -5.06 9.90
N ILE A 59 -1.00 -4.25 9.20
CA ILE A 59 -1.41 -2.92 8.73
C ILE A 59 -2.59 -3.01 7.74
N HIS A 60 -2.60 -4.00 6.84
CA HIS A 60 -3.74 -4.18 5.93
C HIS A 60 -5.03 -4.47 6.68
N ILE A 61 -4.98 -5.35 7.68
CA ILE A 61 -6.15 -5.73 8.48
C ILE A 61 -6.69 -4.51 9.25
N ASP A 62 -5.81 -3.70 9.83
CA ASP A 62 -6.17 -2.48 10.55
C ASP A 62 -6.81 -1.42 9.64
N GLN A 63 -6.53 -1.48 8.33
CA GLN A 63 -7.00 -0.54 7.31
C GLN A 63 -8.09 -1.17 6.40
N ILE A 64 -8.65 -2.33 6.76
CA ILE A 64 -9.76 -2.96 6.04
C ILE A 64 -10.99 -2.06 6.15
N GLY A 65 -11.43 -1.53 5.01
CA GLY A 65 -12.63 -0.67 4.91
C GLY A 65 -12.36 0.68 4.24
N ASP A 66 -11.09 1.13 4.23
CA ASP A 66 -10.75 2.47 3.75
C ASP A 66 -10.38 2.48 2.26
N GLY A 67 -11.29 2.99 1.42
CA GLY A 67 -11.07 3.12 -0.02
C GLY A 67 -9.87 4.00 -0.40
N GLY A 68 -9.51 4.95 0.47
CA GLY A 68 -8.33 5.81 0.30
C GLY A 68 -7.00 5.07 0.49
N TYR A 69 -6.96 4.15 1.46
CA TYR A 69 -5.77 3.37 1.81
C TYR A 69 -5.20 2.59 0.63
N LEU A 70 -6.05 1.87 -0.13
CA LEU A 70 -5.60 1.04 -1.26
C LEU A 70 -4.91 1.87 -2.35
N LYS A 71 -5.43 3.08 -2.64
CA LYS A 71 -4.84 3.99 -3.63
C LYS A 71 -3.50 4.55 -3.12
N ALA A 72 -3.41 4.88 -1.84
CA ALA A 72 -2.16 5.31 -1.22
C ALA A 72 -1.12 4.17 -1.21
N LEU A 73 -1.55 2.93 -0.98
CA LEU A 73 -0.73 1.74 -0.92
C LEU A 73 -0.09 1.42 -2.28
N ASP A 74 -0.84 1.48 -3.37
CA ASP A 74 -0.29 1.28 -4.72
C ASP A 74 0.81 2.31 -5.03
N LYS A 75 0.56 3.59 -4.71
CA LYS A 75 1.55 4.67 -4.86
C LYS A 75 2.78 4.43 -3.98
N ALA A 76 2.59 3.96 -2.76
CA ALA A 76 3.68 3.62 -1.84
C ALA A 76 4.52 2.44 -2.36
N LYS A 77 3.90 1.37 -2.85
CA LYS A 77 4.59 0.21 -3.45
C LYS A 77 5.45 0.63 -4.63
N LYS A 78 4.92 1.44 -5.55
CA LYS A 78 5.68 1.99 -6.69
C LYS A 78 6.91 2.78 -6.25
N LYS A 79 6.79 3.59 -5.18
CA LYS A 79 7.94 4.30 -4.59
C LYS A 79 8.92 3.34 -3.91
N ALA A 80 8.41 2.35 -3.18
CA ALA A 80 9.23 1.38 -2.46
C ALA A 80 10.04 0.47 -3.40
N TRP A 81 9.55 0.20 -4.61
CA TRP A 81 10.32 -0.51 -5.64
C TRP A 81 11.62 0.19 -6.02
N LYS A 82 11.66 1.53 -5.93
CA LYS A 82 12.87 2.33 -6.16
C LYS A 82 13.85 2.31 -4.98
N LEU A 83 13.51 1.70 -3.85
CA LEU A 83 14.45 1.58 -2.72
C LEU A 83 15.63 0.70 -3.09
N SER A 84 16.80 0.97 -2.53
CA SER A 84 17.93 0.05 -2.67
C SER A 84 17.75 -1.16 -1.77
N LEU A 85 18.37 -2.28 -2.16
CA LEU A 85 18.31 -3.51 -1.38
C LEU A 85 18.94 -3.33 0.01
N LYS A 86 19.97 -2.47 0.13
CA LYS A 86 20.57 -2.06 1.42
C LYS A 86 19.56 -1.37 2.34
N LYS A 87 18.69 -0.51 1.80
CA LYS A 87 17.61 0.11 2.58
C LYS A 87 16.60 -0.94 3.06
N CYS A 88 16.20 -1.86 2.20
CA CYS A 88 15.31 -2.96 2.60
C CYS A 88 15.91 -3.83 3.71
N LYS A 89 17.20 -4.17 3.64
CA LYS A 89 17.89 -4.87 4.73
C LYS A 89 17.81 -4.09 6.04
N LYS A 90 18.16 -2.80 6.03
CA LYS A 90 18.09 -1.94 7.22
C LYS A 90 16.68 -1.78 7.80
N ILE A 91 15.64 -1.90 6.97
CA ILE A 91 14.25 -1.93 7.44
C ILE A 91 13.97 -3.28 8.10
N ALA A 92 14.36 -4.37 7.46
CA ALA A 92 14.20 -5.73 7.98
C ALA A 92 15.00 -6.01 9.27
N ASP A 93 16.12 -5.32 9.45
CA ASP A 93 16.97 -5.42 10.65
C ASP A 93 16.44 -4.61 11.83
N ARG A 94 15.48 -3.71 11.59
CA ARG A 94 14.83 -2.87 12.63
C ARG A 94 13.49 -3.45 13.12
N LEU A 95 13.13 -4.63 12.63
CA LEU A 95 11.96 -5.43 12.99
C LEU A 95 12.41 -6.69 13.72
#